data_AF-A0A4U3MFR7-F1
#
_entry.id   AF-A0A4U3MFR7-F1
#
_cell.length_a   1.000
_cell.length_b   1.000
_cell.length_c   1.000
_cell.angle_alpha   90.00
_cell.angle_beta   90.00
_cell.angle_gamma   90.00
#
_symmetry.space_group_name_H-M   'P 1'
#
loop_
_entity.id
_entity.type
_entity.pdbx_description
1 polymer ?
#
loop_
_entity_poly.entity_id
_entity_poly.type
_entity_poly.pdbx_seq_one_letter_code
_entity_poly.pdbx_strand_id
1 'polypeptide(L)'
;MDLSAVPLVYNGVMFRSTLEADWAATLDALGVYWQYEPIALRLPSGAVYVPDFYLPALNAWAEVKGPHWERLAKPVELRATLAVAGGAGWWEQVHVVVLEAPGPGDAASWHVPVGSCWLVECGERQNRFAWDDGRCWACQREDLGGSHYFYRPARAPAAGPTWRMTRAPRPEPLRRAA
;
A
#
# COMPACT_ATOMS: atom_id res chain seq x y z
N MET A 1 -2.13 26.51 13.53
CA MET A 1 -0.85 25.84 13.25
C MET A 1 -1.05 25.10 11.95
N ASP A 2 -0.43 25.57 10.86
CA ASP A 2 -0.53 24.91 9.57
C ASP A 2 0.28 23.61 9.63
N LEU A 3 -0.39 22.46 9.52
CA LEU A 3 0.26 21.16 9.46
C LEU A 3 0.76 20.93 8.03
N SER A 4 1.94 21.47 7.72
CA SER A 4 2.62 21.16 6.45
C SER A 4 3.37 19.83 6.58
N ALA A 5 3.14 18.92 5.64
CA ALA A 5 3.98 17.73 5.50
C ALA A 5 5.45 18.13 5.28
N VAL A 6 6.37 17.37 5.87
CA VAL A 6 7.82 17.57 5.69
C VAL A 6 8.30 16.61 4.61
N PRO A 7 8.85 17.11 3.48
CA PRO A 7 9.45 16.25 2.46
C PRO A 7 10.65 15.47 2.97
N LEU A 8 10.87 14.25 2.47
CA LEU A 8 12.01 13.41 2.85
C LEU A 8 12.52 12.62 1.65
N VAL A 9 13.84 12.56 1.50
CA VAL A 9 14.49 11.71 0.48
C VAL A 9 14.70 10.31 1.05
N TYR A 10 14.21 9.29 0.34
CA TYR A 10 14.48 7.89 0.62
C TYR A 10 14.75 7.13 -0.69
N ASN A 11 15.80 6.32 -0.70
CA ASN A 11 16.22 5.52 -1.89
C ASN A 11 16.29 6.32 -3.21
N GLY A 12 16.77 7.58 -3.13
CA GLY A 12 16.89 8.47 -4.29
C GLY A 12 15.59 9.15 -4.75
N VAL A 13 14.45 8.87 -4.09
CA VAL A 13 13.14 9.48 -4.38
C VAL A 13 12.82 10.56 -3.33
N MET A 14 12.32 11.71 -3.78
CA MET A 14 11.83 12.79 -2.91
C MET A 14 10.34 12.59 -2.65
N PHE A 15 9.98 12.25 -1.41
CA PHE A 15 8.60 12.11 -0.97
C PHE A 15 8.04 13.43 -0.45
N ARG A 16 6.72 13.61 -0.57
CA ARG A 16 6.02 14.82 -0.10
C ARG A 16 5.86 14.85 1.42
N SER A 17 5.96 13.70 2.07
CA SER A 17 5.90 13.58 3.52
C SER A 17 6.89 12.56 4.08
N THR A 18 7.29 12.73 5.35
CA THR A 18 8.07 11.72 6.09
C THR A 18 7.29 10.40 6.23
N LEU A 19 5.96 10.46 6.24
CA LEU A 19 5.12 9.28 6.35
C LEU A 19 5.15 8.44 5.06
N GLU A 20 5.09 9.08 3.89
CA GLU A 20 5.30 8.40 2.61
C GLU A 20 6.67 7.73 2.53
N ALA A 21 7.73 8.44 2.95
CA ALA A 21 9.07 7.87 2.98
C ALA A 21 9.18 6.69 3.96
N ASP A 22 8.57 6.77 5.14
CA ASP A 22 8.50 5.64 6.08
C ASP A 22 7.74 4.44 5.48
N TRP A 23 6.68 4.68 4.69
CA TRP A 23 5.98 3.61 3.97
C TRP A 23 6.85 2.98 2.89
N ALA A 24 7.58 3.76 2.11
CA ALA A 24 8.56 3.23 1.16
C ALA A 24 9.62 2.36 1.86
N ALA A 25 10.14 2.80 3.01
CA ALA A 25 11.08 2.03 3.81
C ALA A 25 10.46 0.74 4.40
N THR A 26 9.18 0.79 4.78
CA THR A 26 8.43 -0.38 5.25
C THR A 26 8.21 -1.37 4.12
N LEU A 27 7.84 -0.93 2.92
CA LEU A 27 7.65 -1.78 1.75
C LEU A 27 8.98 -2.43 1.32
N ASP A 28 10.10 -1.69 1.34
CA ASP A 28 11.43 -2.25 1.09
C ASP A 28 11.84 -3.29 2.14
N ALA A 29 11.55 -3.05 3.43
CA ALA A 29 11.80 -4.02 4.50
C ALA A 29 10.96 -5.30 4.35
N LEU A 30 9.77 -5.18 3.76
CA LEU A 30 8.91 -6.30 3.36
C LEU A 30 9.29 -6.86 1.97
N GLY A 31 10.33 -6.37 1.30
CA GLY A 31 10.67 -6.80 -0.06
C GLY A 31 9.56 -6.58 -1.10
N VAL A 32 8.62 -5.67 -0.82
CA VAL A 32 7.55 -5.27 -1.73
C VAL A 32 8.06 -4.14 -2.60
N TYR A 33 8.19 -4.42 -3.89
CA TYR A 33 8.52 -3.39 -4.87
C TYR A 33 7.40 -2.35 -4.98
N TRP A 34 7.79 -1.08 -5.05
CA TRP A 34 6.89 0.07 -5.13
C TRP A 34 7.32 1.04 -6.24
N GLN A 35 6.34 1.77 -6.77
CA GLN A 35 6.55 2.90 -7.68
C GLN A 35 5.89 4.12 -7.05
N TYR A 36 6.61 5.24 -6.96
CA TYR A 36 6.10 6.49 -6.39
C TYR A 36 5.45 7.36 -7.48
N GLU A 37 4.21 7.80 -7.25
CA GLU A 37 3.43 8.65 -8.15
C GLU A 37 3.57 8.29 -9.65
N PRO A 38 3.39 7.01 -10.06
CA PRO A 38 3.84 6.57 -11.38
C PRO A 38 2.99 7.10 -12.53
N ILE A 39 1.73 7.49 -12.27
CA ILE A 39 0.81 7.97 -13.30
C ILE A 39 -0.29 8.86 -12.72
N ALA A 40 -0.74 9.83 -13.52
CA ALA A 40 -1.95 10.59 -13.28
C ALA A 40 -3.17 9.92 -13.94
N LEU A 41 -4.23 9.68 -13.18
CA LEU A 41 -5.46 9.03 -13.61
C LEU A 41 -6.60 10.05 -13.69
N ARG A 42 -7.48 9.90 -14.69
CA ARG A 42 -8.72 10.67 -14.76
C ARG A 42 -9.84 9.85 -14.12
N LEU A 43 -10.43 10.38 -13.06
CA LEU A 43 -11.54 9.76 -12.34
C LEU A 43 -12.89 10.05 -13.06
N PRO A 44 -13.94 9.23 -12.84
CA PRO A 44 -15.28 9.41 -13.39
C PRO A 44 -15.91 10.79 -13.16
N SER A 45 -15.59 11.44 -12.04
CA SER A 45 -15.98 12.82 -11.69
C SER A 45 -15.33 13.87 -12.59
N GLY A 46 -14.37 13.48 -13.43
CA GLY A 46 -13.54 14.36 -14.25
C GLY A 46 -12.27 14.85 -13.56
N ALA A 47 -12.10 14.57 -12.27
CA ALA A 47 -10.91 14.94 -11.51
C ALA A 47 -9.65 14.18 -12.00
N VAL A 48 -8.50 14.86 -11.96
CA VAL A 48 -7.20 14.21 -12.14
C VAL A 48 -6.66 13.83 -10.77
N TYR A 49 -6.23 12.58 -10.61
CA TYR A 49 -5.77 12.00 -9.37
C TYR A 49 -4.46 11.25 -9.57
N VAL A 50 -3.48 11.52 -8.71
CA VAL A 50 -2.20 10.83 -8.69
C VAL A 50 -2.14 10.07 -7.37
N PRO A 51 -2.20 8.73 -7.38
CA PRO A 51 -2.01 7.92 -6.18
C PRO A 51 -0.55 7.97 -5.73
N ASP A 52 -0.31 7.92 -4.42
CA ASP A 52 1.04 8.00 -3.85
C ASP A 52 1.94 6.83 -4.31
N PHE A 53 1.40 5.61 -4.32
CA PHE A 53 2.13 4.40 -4.68
C PHE A 53 1.35 3.46 -5.61
N TYR A 54 2.10 2.77 -6.47
CA TYR A 54 1.66 1.52 -7.10
C TYR A 54 2.55 0.37 -6.64
N LEU A 55 1.92 -0.76 -6.30
CA LEU A 55 2.56 -1.99 -5.83
C LEU A 55 2.27 -3.10 -6.86
N PRO A 56 3.08 -3.23 -7.94
CA PRO A 56 2.76 -4.09 -9.08
C PRO A 56 2.57 -5.56 -8.70
N ALA A 57 3.45 -6.08 -7.83
CA ALA A 57 3.39 -7.47 -7.38
C ALA A 57 2.20 -7.78 -6.46
N LEU A 58 1.50 -6.74 -5.99
CA LEU A 58 0.27 -6.82 -5.20
C LEU A 58 -0.97 -6.35 -5.96
N ASN A 59 -0.82 -5.97 -7.23
CA ASN A 59 -1.86 -5.33 -8.05
C ASN A 59 -2.67 -4.27 -7.28
N ALA A 60 -1.97 -3.39 -6.56
CA ALA A 60 -2.58 -2.45 -5.63
C ALA A 60 -2.06 -1.03 -5.80
N TRP A 61 -2.97 -0.07 -5.79
CA TRP A 61 -2.67 1.33 -5.55
C TRP A 61 -2.72 1.60 -4.05
N ALA A 62 -1.74 2.32 -3.55
CA ALA A 62 -1.63 2.64 -2.14
C ALA A 62 -1.59 4.16 -1.95
N GLU A 63 -2.44 4.66 -1.07
CA GLU A 63 -2.54 6.07 -0.70
C GLU A 63 -2.12 6.24 0.76
N VAL A 64 -1.20 7.15 1.04
CA VAL A 64 -0.77 7.46 2.40
C VAL A 64 -1.70 8.50 3.02
N LYS A 65 -2.17 8.21 4.23
CA LYS A 65 -3.02 9.11 5.00
C LYS A 65 -2.54 9.21 6.44
N GLY A 66 -2.41 10.45 6.90
CA GLY A 66 -2.20 10.76 8.31
C GLY A 66 -3.46 10.47 9.16
N PRO A 67 -3.39 10.72 10.49
CA PRO A 67 -4.44 10.33 11.44
C PRO A 67 -5.78 11.08 11.29
N HIS A 68 -5.85 12.11 10.44
CA HIS A 68 -7.09 12.80 10.11
C HIS A 68 -7.70 12.13 8.87
N TRP A 69 -8.66 11.22 9.10
CA TRP A 69 -9.30 10.32 8.15
C TRP A 69 -10.17 10.99 7.06
N GLU A 70 -9.88 12.24 6.72
CA GLU A 70 -10.75 13.03 5.85
C GLU A 70 -10.34 12.85 4.39
N ARG A 71 -11.25 12.20 3.63
CA ARG A 71 -11.34 12.10 2.15
C ARG A 71 -10.99 10.74 1.54
N LEU A 72 -11.70 9.68 1.97
CA LEU A 72 -11.77 8.40 1.24
C LEU A 72 -12.49 8.48 -0.11
N ALA A 73 -13.18 9.59 -0.42
CA ALA A 73 -13.95 9.74 -1.65
C ALA A 73 -13.13 9.45 -2.92
N LYS A 74 -11.88 9.95 -2.99
CA LYS A 74 -10.99 9.74 -4.14
C LYS A 74 -10.47 8.29 -4.23
N PRO A 75 -9.96 7.68 -3.14
CA PRO A 75 -9.67 6.24 -3.13
C PRO A 75 -10.84 5.35 -3.54
N VAL A 76 -12.05 5.66 -3.09
CA VAL A 76 -13.28 4.93 -3.47
C VAL A 76 -13.56 5.07 -4.96
N GLU A 77 -13.46 6.28 -5.49
CA GLU A 77 -13.68 6.56 -6.89
C GLU A 77 -12.60 5.94 -7.80
N LEU A 78 -11.34 5.96 -7.37
CA LEU A 78 -10.24 5.25 -8.03
C LEU A 78 -10.55 3.76 -8.13
N ARG A 79 -10.99 3.13 -7.03
CA ARG A 79 -11.39 1.72 -7.03
C ARG A 79 -12.49 1.45 -8.06
N ALA A 80 -13.51 2.30 -8.12
CA ALA A 80 -14.59 2.16 -9.11
C ALA A 80 -14.10 2.30 -10.55
N THR A 81 -13.12 3.16 -10.79
CA THR A 81 -12.48 3.36 -12.11
C THR A 81 -11.73 2.13 -12.58
N LEU A 82 -11.08 1.44 -11.65
CA LEU A 82 -10.23 0.28 -11.93
C LEU A 82 -10.97 -1.05 -11.82
N ALA A 83 -12.24 -1.04 -11.42
CA ALA A 83 -13.05 -2.24 -11.31
C ALA A 83 -13.32 -2.83 -12.70
N VAL A 84 -12.86 -4.07 -12.93
CA VAL A 84 -13.16 -4.81 -14.15
C VAL A 84 -14.61 -5.30 -14.09
N ALA A 85 -15.44 -4.85 -15.05
CA ALA A 85 -16.81 -5.33 -15.16
C ALA A 85 -16.85 -6.85 -15.40
N GLY A 86 -17.56 -7.58 -14.55
CA GLY A 86 -17.73 -9.03 -14.67
C GLY A 86 -16.69 -9.89 -13.94
N GLY A 87 -15.78 -9.29 -13.16
CA GLY A 87 -14.80 -10.04 -12.38
C GLY A 87 -15.43 -10.80 -11.21
N ALA A 88 -15.23 -12.12 -11.15
CA ALA A 88 -15.93 -13.04 -10.24
C ALA A 88 -15.38 -13.05 -8.80
N GLY A 89 -14.40 -12.23 -8.46
CA GLY A 89 -13.89 -12.12 -7.10
C GLY A 89 -12.86 -11.01 -6.85
N TRP A 90 -12.43 -10.87 -5.59
CA TRP A 90 -11.44 -9.86 -5.16
C TRP A 90 -10.12 -9.97 -5.94
N TRP A 91 -9.74 -11.17 -6.38
CA TRP A 91 -8.50 -11.47 -7.10
C TRP A 91 -8.43 -10.92 -8.54
N GLU A 92 -9.56 -10.49 -9.13
CA GLU A 92 -9.61 -9.89 -10.47
C GLU A 92 -9.69 -8.36 -10.43
N GLN A 93 -9.70 -7.76 -9.23
CA GLN A 93 -9.86 -6.32 -9.04
C GLN A 93 -8.52 -5.68 -8.68
N VAL A 94 -8.25 -4.49 -9.23
CA VAL A 94 -7.14 -3.67 -8.74
C VAL A 94 -7.51 -3.13 -7.36
N HIS A 95 -6.66 -3.36 -6.37
CA HIS A 95 -6.92 -2.96 -5.00
C HIS A 95 -6.55 -1.49 -4.78
N VAL A 96 -7.30 -0.81 -3.91
CA VAL A 96 -6.91 0.47 -3.34
C VAL A 96 -6.78 0.27 -1.84
N VAL A 97 -5.57 0.47 -1.32
CA VAL A 97 -5.28 0.42 0.11
C VAL A 97 -4.89 1.79 0.61
N VAL A 98 -5.27 2.09 1.83
CA VAL A 98 -4.90 3.33 2.52
C VAL A 98 -3.90 2.96 3.60
N LEU A 99 -2.68 3.46 3.43
CA LEU A 99 -1.54 3.28 4.30
C LEU A 99 -1.56 4.37 5.38
N GLU A 100 -1.59 3.99 6.65
CA GLU A 100 -1.86 4.91 7.75
C GLU A 100 -0.62 5.38 8.49
N ALA A 101 -0.80 6.35 9.38
CA ALA A 101 0.14 6.57 10.47
C ALA A 101 0.33 5.28 11.29
N PRO A 102 1.49 5.06 11.91
CA PRO A 102 1.76 3.85 12.67
C PRO A 102 0.74 3.67 13.80
N GLY A 103 0.20 2.46 13.88
CA GLY A 103 -0.72 2.05 14.94
C GLY A 103 0.00 1.77 16.26
N PRO A 104 -0.74 1.24 17.26
CA PRO A 104 -0.17 0.87 18.56
C PRO A 104 1.07 -0.01 18.42
N GLY A 105 2.15 0.35 19.13
CA GLY A 105 3.41 -0.41 19.09
C GLY A 105 4.25 -0.22 17.82
N ASP A 106 4.08 0.90 17.10
CA ASP A 106 4.66 1.14 15.76
C ASP A 106 4.21 0.12 14.72
N ALA A 107 2.97 -0.36 14.81
CA ALA A 107 2.43 -1.26 13.80
C ALA A 107 2.32 -0.52 12.45
N ALA A 108 2.77 -1.16 11.38
CA ALA A 108 2.41 -0.76 10.02
C ALA A 108 0.92 -1.03 9.85
N SER A 109 0.13 0.03 9.73
CA SER A 109 -1.33 -0.02 9.74
C SER A 109 -1.90 0.41 8.40
N TRP A 110 -2.93 -0.29 7.93
CA TRP A 110 -3.62 0.06 6.69
C TRP A 110 -5.08 -0.37 6.77
N HIS A 111 -5.88 0.17 5.86
CA HIS A 111 -7.23 -0.30 5.62
C HIS A 111 -7.55 -0.29 4.12
N VAL A 112 -8.65 -0.93 3.76
CA VAL A 112 -9.27 -0.80 2.44
C VAL A 112 -10.52 0.07 2.57
N PRO A 113 -10.89 0.84 1.54
CA PRO A 113 -12.09 1.69 1.59
C PRO A 113 -13.38 0.92 1.87
N VAL A 114 -13.45 -0.36 1.46
CA VAL A 114 -14.59 -1.25 1.70
C VAL A 114 -14.09 -2.67 1.96
N GLY A 115 -14.44 -3.23 3.12
CA GLY A 115 -14.08 -4.57 3.56
C GLY A 115 -12.90 -4.59 4.54
N SER A 116 -12.22 -5.75 4.62
CA SER A 116 -11.00 -5.95 5.40
C SER A 116 -10.01 -6.75 4.57
N CYS A 117 -8.73 -6.40 4.64
CA CYS A 117 -7.67 -7.21 4.04
C CYS A 117 -6.41 -7.20 4.90
N TRP A 118 -5.65 -8.30 4.82
CA TRP A 118 -4.38 -8.47 5.52
C TRP A 118 -3.25 -8.61 4.50
N LEU A 119 -2.10 -8.00 4.78
CA LEU A 119 -0.88 -8.24 4.02
C LEU A 119 -0.18 -9.48 4.60
N VAL A 120 -0.23 -10.60 3.89
CA VAL A 120 0.31 -11.88 4.35
C VAL A 120 1.60 -12.26 3.63
N GLU A 121 2.52 -12.88 4.36
CA GLU A 121 3.70 -13.50 3.77
C GLU A 121 3.36 -14.87 3.17
N CYS A 122 3.86 -15.14 1.97
CA CYS A 122 3.60 -16.37 1.22
C CYS A 122 4.56 -17.47 1.71
N GLY A 123 4.04 -18.40 2.53
CA GLY A 123 4.80 -19.37 3.35
C GLY A 123 5.76 -20.36 2.66
N GLU A 124 5.99 -20.28 1.34
CA GLU A 124 7.03 -21.08 0.66
C GLU A 124 8.27 -20.25 0.25
N ARG A 125 8.21 -18.91 0.30
CA ARG A 125 9.34 -18.01 -0.03
C ARG A 125 9.31 -16.77 0.84
N GLN A 126 10.39 -16.54 1.59
CA GLN A 126 10.57 -15.32 2.38
C GLN A 126 10.43 -14.06 1.52
N ASN A 127 9.84 -13.01 2.08
CA ASN A 127 9.67 -11.70 1.45
C ASN A 127 8.79 -11.69 0.18
N ARG A 128 7.72 -12.49 0.17
CA ARG A 128 6.69 -12.44 -0.87
C ARG A 128 5.35 -12.21 -0.23
N PHE A 129 4.66 -11.17 -0.65
CA PHE A 129 3.45 -10.71 0.00
C PHE A 129 2.25 -10.77 -0.94
N ALA A 130 1.07 -10.88 -0.34
CA ALA A 130 -0.22 -10.85 -1.03
C ALA A 130 -1.29 -10.25 -0.11
N TRP A 131 -2.37 -9.72 -0.68
CA TRP A 131 -3.56 -9.31 0.07
C TRP A 131 -4.46 -10.52 0.31
N ASP A 132 -4.76 -10.82 1.58
CA ASP A 132 -5.73 -11.84 2.01
C ASP A 132 -7.03 -11.16 2.45
N ASP A 133 -8.19 -11.64 2.02
CA ASP A 133 -9.53 -11.22 2.45
C ASP A 133 -10.23 -12.28 3.34
N GLY A 134 -9.51 -13.35 3.70
CA GLY A 134 -9.98 -14.47 4.52
C GLY A 134 -10.50 -15.65 3.70
N ARG A 135 -10.47 -15.60 2.36
CA ARG A 135 -10.87 -16.70 1.47
C ARG A 135 -9.64 -17.39 0.89
N CYS A 136 -9.30 -18.55 1.46
CA CYS A 136 -8.11 -19.37 1.17
C CYS A 136 -7.89 -19.72 -0.33
N TRP A 137 -6.63 -19.84 -0.79
CA TRP A 137 -5.80 -21.09 -0.86
C TRP A 137 -4.53 -20.92 -1.74
N ALA A 138 -3.44 -21.61 -1.32
CA ALA A 138 -2.15 -21.89 -1.98
C ALA A 138 -1.43 -20.76 -2.75
N CYS A 139 -0.20 -20.43 -2.31
CA CYS A 139 0.67 -19.48 -2.98
C CYS A 139 0.96 -19.91 -4.43
N GLN A 140 0.35 -19.22 -5.39
CA GLN A 140 0.67 -19.36 -6.80
C GLN A 140 1.34 -18.08 -7.29
N ARG A 141 2.47 -18.26 -7.96
CA ARG A 141 3.11 -17.19 -8.74
C ARG A 141 2.37 -17.09 -10.07
N GLU A 142 1.73 -15.97 -10.32
CA GLU A 142 1.12 -15.69 -11.62
C GLU A 142 2.05 -14.80 -12.44
N ASP A 143 2.35 -15.24 -13.66
CA ASP A 143 3.15 -14.49 -14.62
C ASP A 143 2.22 -13.61 -15.44
N LEU A 144 2.34 -12.29 -15.25
CA LEU A 144 1.54 -11.30 -15.98
C LEU A 144 2.25 -10.83 -17.28
N GLY A 145 3.36 -11.48 -17.65
CA GLY A 145 4.24 -11.08 -18.75
C GLY A 145 5.33 -10.11 -18.30
N GLY A 146 6.59 -10.39 -18.66
CA GLY A 146 7.75 -9.55 -18.32
C GLY A 146 8.39 -9.89 -16.97
N SER A 147 8.99 -8.91 -16.28
CA SER A 147 9.62 -9.07 -14.96
C SER A 147 8.65 -8.91 -13.77
N HIS A 148 7.35 -8.80 -14.03
CA HIS A 148 6.34 -8.51 -13.02
C HIS A 148 5.54 -9.77 -12.71
N TYR A 149 5.69 -10.27 -11.47
CA TYR A 149 4.96 -11.41 -10.95
C TYR A 149 4.02 -10.95 -9.85
N PHE A 150 2.81 -11.51 -9.79
CA PHE A 150 1.90 -11.36 -8.65
C PHE A 150 1.88 -12.65 -7.82
N TYR A 151 1.78 -12.51 -6.48
CA TYR A 151 1.68 -13.63 -5.55
C TYR A 151 0.29 -13.67 -4.92
N ARG A 152 -0.33 -14.85 -4.93
CA ARG A 152 -1.63 -15.09 -4.28
C ARG A 152 -1.44 -15.51 -2.81
N PRO A 153 -2.31 -15.09 -1.88
CA PRO A 153 -2.13 -15.34 -0.46
C PRO A 153 -2.22 -16.83 -0.11
N ALA A 154 -1.34 -17.25 0.81
CA ALA A 154 -1.56 -18.40 1.67
C ALA A 154 -2.25 -17.91 2.95
N ARG A 155 -3.14 -18.74 3.51
CA ARG A 155 -3.97 -18.50 4.69
C ARG A 155 -3.34 -17.58 5.76
N ALA A 156 -3.96 -16.43 6.06
CA ALA A 156 -3.64 -15.62 7.25
C ALA A 156 -4.05 -16.34 8.56
N PRO A 157 -3.35 -16.11 9.68
CA PRO A 157 -3.92 -16.35 11.00
C PRO A 157 -5.16 -15.46 11.23
N ALA A 158 -6.11 -15.88 12.05
CA ALA A 158 -7.39 -15.18 12.28
C ALA A 158 -7.26 -13.73 12.82
N ALA A 159 -6.09 -13.36 13.35
CA ALA A 159 -5.77 -12.00 13.79
C ALA A 159 -4.98 -11.17 12.75
N GLY A 160 -4.58 -11.78 11.63
CA GLY A 160 -3.61 -11.22 10.68
C GLY A 160 -2.20 -11.08 11.26
N PRO A 161 -1.14 -11.05 10.43
CA PRO A 161 0.19 -10.67 10.89
C PRO A 161 0.23 -9.18 11.25
N THR A 162 0.96 -8.82 12.31
CA THR A 162 1.28 -7.42 12.65
C THR A 162 2.71 -7.12 12.24
N TRP A 163 2.88 -6.25 11.24
CA TRP A 163 4.20 -5.80 10.79
C TRP A 163 4.60 -4.53 11.54
N ARG A 164 5.90 -4.34 11.79
CA ARG A 164 6.41 -3.10 12.37
C ARG A 164 6.71 -2.10 11.25
N MET A 165 6.32 -0.85 11.45
CA MET A 165 6.67 0.23 10.53
C MET A 165 8.18 0.50 10.60
N THR A 166 8.82 0.52 9.42
CA THR A 166 10.23 0.88 9.27
C THR A 166 10.33 2.38 9.01
N ARG A 167 11.19 3.07 9.76
CA ARG A 167 11.39 4.51 9.61
C ARG A 167 12.45 4.79 8.56
N ALA A 168 12.12 5.65 7.59
CA ALA A 168 13.12 6.16 6.65
C ALA A 168 14.20 6.95 7.42
N PRO A 169 15.49 6.80 7.06
CA PRO A 169 16.56 7.57 7.67
C PRO A 169 16.32 9.07 7.57
N ARG A 170 16.28 9.74 8.72
CA ARG A 170 16.06 11.20 8.81
C ARG A 170 17.40 11.96 8.92
N PRO A 171 17.55 13.13 8.31
CA PRO A 171 18.65 14.05 8.60
C PRO A 171 18.52 14.64 10.01
N GLU A 172 19.62 15.15 10.57
CA GLU A 172 19.72 15.63 11.97
C GLU A 172 18.57 16.52 12.50
N PRO A 173 18.01 17.49 11.75
CA PRO A 173 16.91 18.30 12.27
C PRO A 173 15.59 17.52 12.45
N LEU A 174 15.38 16.44 11.69
CA LEU A 174 14.16 15.62 11.76
C LEU A 174 14.29 14.46 12.77
N ARG A 175 15.50 14.07 13.16
CA ARG A 175 15.73 13.05 14.20
C ARG A 175 15.30 13.48 15.59
N ARG A 176 15.31 14.79 15.88
CA ARG A 176 14.97 15.35 17.21
C ARG A 176 13.46 15.54 17.42
N ALA A 177 12.66 15.38 16.37
CA ALA A 177 11.22 15.62 16.36
C ALA A 177 10.36 14.34 16.19
N ALA A 178 11.00 13.19 15.95
CA ALA A 178 10.37 11.88 15.78
C ALA A 178 10.63 11.01 17.01
#